data_AF-A0A250VCG4-F1
#
_entry.id   AF-A0A250VCG4-F1
#
_cell.length_a   1.000
_cell.length_b   1.000
_cell.length_c   1.000
_cell.angle_alpha   90.00
_cell.angle_beta   90.00
_cell.angle_gamma   90.00
#
_symmetry.space_group_name_H-M   'P 1'
#
loop_
_entity.id
_entity.type
_entity.pdbx_description
1 polymer ?
#
loop_
_entity_poly.entity_id
_entity_poly.type
_entity_poly.pdbx_seq_one_letter_code
_entity_poly.pdbx_strand_id
1 'polypeptide(L)' 'MSDTTKALLEGGPDDLPERIVPVPPPGTDVKIELRGGYEHFRATPRQADTPEGRLPVYEWWERTEFAG' A
#
# COMPACT_ATOMS: atom_id res chain seq x y z
N MET A 1 -22.85 -2.07 3.39
CA MET A 1 -21.59 -1.80 4.11
C MET A 1 -20.50 -1.99 3.08
N SER A 2 -19.75 -0.96 2.76
CA SER A 2 -18.58 -1.12 1.89
C SER A 2 -17.50 -1.71 2.77
N ASP A 3 -17.32 -3.03 2.75
CA ASP A 3 -16.21 -3.68 3.43
C ASP A 3 -14.93 -3.28 2.69
N THR A 4 -14.38 -2.13 3.08
CA THR A 4 -13.09 -1.68 2.59
C THR A 4 -12.02 -2.53 3.25
N THR A 5 -11.61 -3.59 2.56
CA THR A 5 -10.45 -4.39 2.93
C THR A 5 -9.24 -3.48 3.10
N LYS A 6 -8.39 -3.75 4.09
CA LYS A 6 -7.14 -3.02 4.33
C LYS A 6 -5.92 -3.88 3.99
N ALA A 7 -4.76 -3.25 3.79
CA ALA A 7 -3.48 -3.93 3.62
C ALA A 7 -2.36 -3.25 4.39
N LEU A 8 -1.31 -4.02 4.68
CA LEU A 8 -0.05 -3.53 5.23
C LEU A 8 0.93 -3.22 4.09
N LEU A 9 1.54 -2.04 4.11
CA LEU A 9 2.58 -1.59 3.18
C LEU A 9 3.98 -1.84 3.76
N GLU A 10 4.79 -2.61 3.04
CA GLU A 10 6.19 -2.87 3.37
C GLU A 10 7.16 -2.28 2.33
N GLY A 11 8.33 -1.86 2.79
CA GLY A 11 9.32 -1.16 1.95
C GLY A 11 8.95 0.31 1.68
N GLY A 12 9.50 0.87 0.60
CA GLY A 12 9.24 2.24 0.21
C GLY A 12 9.79 3.29 1.20
N PRO A 13 9.37 4.55 1.06
CA PRO A 13 9.86 5.64 1.90
C PRO A 13 9.49 5.44 3.38
N ASP A 14 10.41 5.81 4.28
CA ASP A 14 10.18 5.70 5.74
C ASP A 14 9.12 6.68 6.25
N ASP A 15 8.95 7.80 5.54
CA ASP A 15 8.03 8.90 5.86
C ASP A 15 6.65 8.74 5.21
N LEU A 16 6.27 7.51 4.83
CA LEU A 16 4.89 7.24 4.44
C LEU A 16 3.93 7.65 5.58
N PRO A 17 2.83 8.35 5.27
CA PRO A 17 1.91 8.85 6.30
C PRO A 17 1.23 7.72 7.08
N GLU A 18 0.93 6.61 6.40
CA GLU A 18 0.32 5.42 6.99
C GLU A 18 0.91 4.15 6.37
N ARG A 19 1.00 3.09 7.19
CA ARG A 19 1.43 1.75 6.76
C ARG A 19 0.27 0.79 6.56
N ILE A 20 -0.87 1.02 7.21
CA ILE A 20 -2.08 0.21 7.06
C ILE A 20 -3.10 1.07 6.31
N VAL A 21 -3.37 0.72 5.05
CA VAL A 21 -4.20 1.55 4.15
C VAL A 21 -5.41 0.78 3.63
N PRO A 22 -6.52 1.45 3.32
CA PRO A 22 -7.62 0.84 2.59
C PRO A 22 -7.13 0.39 1.21
N VAL A 23 -7.44 -0.84 0.82
CA VAL A 23 -7.14 -1.34 -0.53
C VAL A 23 -8.37 -1.31 -1.43
N PRO A 24 -8.18 -0.97 -2.72
CA PRO A 24 -9.17 -1.24 -3.75
C PRO A 24 -9.46 -2.75 -3.86
N PRO A 25 -10.44 -3.18 -4.68
CA PRO A 25 -10.76 -4.59 -4.87
C PRO A 25 -9.51 -5.47 -5.11
N PRO A 26 -9.52 -6.72 -4.64
CA PRO A 26 -8.34 -7.59 -4.63
C PRO A 26 -7.64 -7.65 -6.00
N GLY A 27 -6.32 -7.49 -6.01
CA GLY A 27 -5.49 -7.62 -7.22
C GLY A 27 -5.12 -6.32 -7.91
N THR A 28 -5.53 -5.16 -7.39
CA THR A 28 -5.07 -3.85 -7.90
C THR A 28 -3.90 -3.35 -7.05
N ASP A 29 -2.88 -2.77 -7.72
CA ASP A 29 -1.77 -2.11 -7.04
C ASP A 29 -2.25 -0.91 -6.22
N VAL A 30 -1.57 -0.66 -5.10
CA VAL A 30 -1.78 0.53 -4.27
C VAL A 30 -0.79 1.61 -4.71
N LYS A 31 -1.31 2.82 -4.90
CA LYS A 31 -0.52 4.01 -5.20
C LYS A 31 -0.71 5.04 -4.10
N ILE A 32 0.39 5.43 -3.48
CA ILE A 32 0.41 6.48 -2.46
C ILE A 32 1.06 7.72 -3.08
N GLU A 33 0.34 8.84 -3.12
CA GLU A 33 0.92 10.10 -3.56
C GLU A 33 1.91 10.61 -2.50
N LEU A 34 3.16 10.83 -2.90
CA LEU A 34 4.21 11.31 -2.02
C LEU A 34 5.27 12.07 -2.84
N ARG A 35 5.71 13.23 -2.32
CA ARG A 35 6.83 14.02 -2.87
C ARG A 35 6.68 14.29 -4.40
N GLY A 36 5.49 14.67 -4.85
CA GLY A 36 5.24 14.99 -6.27
C GLY A 36 5.31 13.76 -7.19
N GLY A 37 4.88 12.61 -6.71
CA GLY A 37 4.83 11.37 -7.46
C GLY A 37 3.96 10.32 -6.77
N TYR A 38 3.99 9.10 -7.30
CA TYR A 38 3.38 7.92 -6.69
C TYR A 38 4.42 6.93 -6.23
N GLU A 39 4.27 6.42 -5.01
CA GLU A 39 4.90 5.21 -4.52
C GLU A 39 4.00 4.01 -4.86
N HIS A 40 4.53 3.03 -5.56
CA HIS A 40 3.77 1.89 -6.06
C HIS A 40 4.03 0.66 -5.20
N PHE A 41 2.93 0.03 -4.75
CA PHE A 41 2.96 -1.19 -3.98
C PHE A 41 2.12 -2.26 -4.66
N ARG A 42 2.68 -3.47 -4.78
CA ARG A 42 2.02 -4.61 -5.40
C ARG A 42 1.60 -5.63 -4.35
N ALA A 43 0.47 -6.30 -4.58
CA ALA A 43 0.03 -7.37 -3.71
C ALA A 43 1.05 -8.53 -3.69
N THR A 44 1.24 -9.13 -2.52
CA THR A 44 2.05 -10.34 -2.38
C THR A 44 1.19 -11.51 -1.86
N PRO A 45 1.66 -12.76 -1.95
CA PRO A 45 1.00 -13.89 -1.29
C PRO A 45 1.07 -13.85 0.25
N ARG A 46 1.81 -12.90 0.83
CA ARG A 46 2.07 -12.83 2.27
C ARG A 46 0.90 -12.15 2.99
N GLN A 47 0.72 -12.55 4.25
CA GLN A 47 -0.13 -11.88 5.21
C GLN A 47 0.66 -11.64 6.49
N ALA A 48 0.36 -10.56 7.19
CA ALA A 48 1.00 -10.20 8.45
C ALA A 48 -0.05 -9.94 9.52
N ASP A 49 0.28 -10.30 10.77
CA ASP A 49 -0.50 -9.90 11.93
C ASP A 49 -0.23 -8.42 12.23
N THR A 50 -1.29 -7.63 12.32
CA THR A 50 -1.24 -6.20 12.59
C THR A 50 -2.15 -5.85 13.77
N PRO A 51 -2.06 -4.63 14.34
CA PRO A 51 -3.01 -4.18 15.35
C PRO A 51 -4.48 -4.21 14.89
N GLU A 52 -4.75 -4.24 13.58
CA GLU A 52 -6.09 -4.32 13.00
C GLU A 52 -6.49 -5.75 12.56
N GLY A 53 -5.69 -6.76 12.94
CA GLY A 53 -5.87 -8.15 12.55
C GLY A 53 -4.93 -8.57 11.42
N ARG A 54 -5.22 -9.74 10.84
CA ARG A 54 -4.40 -10.34 9.78
C ARG A 54 -4.70 -9.68 8.43
N LEU A 55 -3.73 -8.97 7.88
CA LEU A 55 -3.87 -8.20 6.64
C LEU A 55 -2.96 -8.74 5.52
N PRO A 56 -3.37 -8.63 4.24
CA PRO A 56 -2.47 -8.86 3.12
C PRO A 56 -1.31 -7.86 3.11
N VAL A 57 -0.14 -8.32 2.71
CA VAL A 57 1.06 -7.48 2.60
C VAL A 57 1.25 -7.05 1.15
N TYR A 58 1.43 -5.75 0.98
CA TYR A 58 1.77 -5.10 -0.27
C TYR A 58 3.20 -4.56 -0.18
N GLU A 59 4.02 -4.91 -1.16
CA GLU A 59 5.45 -4.58 -1.18
C GLU A 59 5.71 -3.44 -2.17
N TRP A 60 6.46 -2.44 -1.73
CA TRP A 60 6.92 -1.35 -2.58
C TRP A 60 7.83 -1.88 -3.69
N TRP A 61 7.65 -1.39 -4.92
CA TRP A 61 8.44 -1.86 -6.06
C TRP A 61 8.95 -0.77 -6.99
N GLU A 62 8.31 0.40 -7.05
CA GLU A 62 8.81 1.54 -7.82
C GLU A 62 8.20 2.87 -7.34
N ARG A 63 8.78 3.98 -7.85
CA ARG A 63 8.22 5.33 -7.76
C ARG A 63 8.07 5.91 -9.15
N THR A 64 6.95 6.57 -9.40
CA THR A 64 6.73 7.40 -10.60
C THR A 64 6.68 8.88 -10.22
N GLU A 65 7.44 9.74 -10.87
CA GLU A 65 7.39 11.20 -10.66
C GLU A 65 6.31 11.85 -11.55
N PHE A 66 5.67 12.91 -11.06
CA PHE A 66 4.84 13.75 -11.92
C PHE A 66 5.73 14.48 -12.92
N ALA A 67 5.25 14.63 -14.16
CA ALA A 67 5.90 15.52 -15.11
C ALA A 67 5.80 16.96 -14.58
N GLY A 68 6.94 17.63 -14.48
CA GLY A 68 7.04 19.04 -14.07
C GLY A 68 6.63 20.03 -15.15
#